data_AF-A0A7S0IXK8-F1
#
_entry.id   AF-A0A7S0IXK8-F1
#
_cell.length_a   1.000
_cell.length_b   1.000
_cell.length_c   1.000
_cell.angle_alpha   90.00
_cell.angle_beta   90.00
_cell.angle_gamma   90.00
#
_symmetry.space_group_name_H-M   'P 1'
#
loop_
_entity.id
_entity.type
_entity.pdbx_description
1 polymer ?
#
loop_
_entity_poly.entity_id
_entity_poly.type
_entity_poly.pdbx_seq_one_letter_code
_entity_poly.pdbx_strand_id
1 'polypeptide(L)'
;GQYRGLVGFTDDLSAVAWVRVQLISKYEVRTGAMLGRPDAMRAYIESWQRWFDALPAAVRGAAGAGVELPPERDSVLRRGWPTCRSWEMLPTLHVFLQGVRRAVMYTPAFCMLAILLFVRNLVICYATLYAVVGMVAVIMGALQLLGVPLGPIESLTLAVIIGVSVDYLVHLAFAYKNSLLEDRYYKSRAAFLARA
;
A
#
# COMPACT_ATOMS: atom_id res chain seq x y z
N GLY A 1 14.22 -29.58 3.02
CA GLY A 1 13.10 -29.11 2.19
C GLY A 1 12.93 -30.06 1.05
N GLN A 2 11.70 -30.48 0.73
CA GLN A 2 11.43 -31.19 -0.51
C GLN A 2 11.53 -30.21 -1.68
N TYR A 3 12.22 -30.60 -2.74
CA TYR A 3 12.28 -29.86 -4.00
C TYR A 3 11.48 -30.62 -5.06
N ARG A 4 10.69 -29.90 -5.85
CA ARG A 4 10.04 -30.43 -7.05
C ARG A 4 10.51 -29.61 -8.24
N GLY A 5 11.21 -30.24 -9.17
CA GLY A 5 11.64 -29.63 -10.43
C GLY A 5 10.81 -30.14 -11.59
N LEU A 6 10.35 -29.23 -12.45
CA LEU A 6 9.77 -29.54 -13.75
C LEU A 6 10.61 -28.83 -14.81
N VAL A 7 10.96 -29.55 -15.88
CA VAL A 7 11.75 -29.02 -17.00
C VAL A 7 10.97 -29.30 -18.28
N GLY A 8 10.78 -28.27 -19.10
CA GLY A 8 10.21 -28.37 -20.44
C GLY A 8 11.27 -28.13 -21.50
N PHE A 9 11.24 -28.92 -22.56
CA PHE A 9 12.12 -28.80 -23.73
C PHE A 9 11.36 -28.18 -24.90
N THR A 10 12.10 -27.58 -25.84
CA THR A 10 11.59 -27.20 -27.17
C THR A 10 11.09 -28.43 -27.93
N ASP A 11 10.17 -28.26 -28.89
CA ASP A 11 9.58 -29.36 -29.69
C ASP A 11 10.64 -30.23 -30.40
N ASP A 12 11.76 -29.63 -30.78
CA ASP A 12 12.93 -30.31 -31.38
C ASP A 12 13.88 -30.98 -30.36
N LEU A 13 13.56 -30.93 -29.06
CA LEU A 13 14.36 -31.45 -27.92
C LEU A 13 15.80 -30.90 -27.82
N SER A 14 16.17 -29.93 -28.65
CA SER A 14 17.54 -29.38 -28.77
C SER A 14 17.90 -28.41 -27.64
N ALA A 15 16.91 -27.84 -26.95
CA ALA A 15 17.13 -26.86 -25.90
C ALA A 15 16.07 -26.96 -24.79
N VAL A 16 16.46 -26.54 -23.58
CA VAL A 16 15.55 -26.36 -22.46
C VAL A 16 14.76 -25.07 -22.67
N ALA A 17 13.44 -25.16 -22.78
CA ALA A 17 12.54 -24.03 -22.99
C ALA A 17 12.19 -23.33 -21.66
N TRP A 18 11.95 -24.09 -20.60
CA TRP A 18 11.63 -23.54 -19.28
C TRP A 18 11.98 -24.51 -18.16
N VAL A 19 12.27 -23.95 -16.98
CA VAL A 19 12.55 -24.71 -15.75
C VAL A 19 11.71 -24.10 -14.63
N ARG A 20 10.95 -24.94 -13.94
CA ARG A 20 10.22 -24.57 -12.73
C ARG A 20 10.75 -25.35 -11.55
N VAL A 21 11.34 -24.65 -10.59
CA VAL A 21 11.77 -25.25 -9.33
C VAL A 21 10.84 -24.76 -8.22
N GLN A 22 10.18 -25.69 -7.55
CA GLN A 22 9.40 -25.42 -6.35
C GLN A 22 10.24 -25.80 -5.12
N LEU A 23 10.55 -24.79 -4.32
CA LEU A 23 11.24 -24.95 -3.04
C LEU A 23 10.24 -24.69 -1.92
N ILE A 24 10.06 -25.67 -1.04
CA ILE A 24 9.26 -25.50 0.16
C ILE A 24 10.13 -24.82 1.21
N SER A 25 9.70 -23.63 1.64
CA SER A 25 10.33 -22.82 2.69
C SER A 25 10.59 -23.64 3.97
N LYS A 26 11.69 -23.32 4.66
CA LYS A 26 12.03 -23.89 5.98
C LYS A 26 11.06 -23.42 7.08
N TYR A 27 10.29 -22.36 6.84
CA TYR A 27 9.37 -21.76 7.80
C TYR A 27 7.94 -22.29 7.63
N GLU A 28 7.37 -22.74 8.73
CA GLU A 28 6.04 -23.32 8.78
C GLU A 28 4.97 -22.24 8.72
N VAL A 29 4.17 -22.26 7.64
CA VAL A 29 3.08 -21.28 7.40
C VAL A 29 1.99 -21.38 8.46
N ARG A 30 1.85 -22.55 9.10
CA ARG A 30 0.77 -22.88 10.04
C ARG A 30 0.86 -22.12 11.36
N THR A 31 2.07 -21.70 11.76
CA THR A 31 2.32 -21.01 13.04
C THR A 31 2.23 -19.50 12.94
N GLY A 32 2.10 -18.92 11.74
CA GLY A 32 1.98 -17.46 11.54
C GLY A 32 3.19 -16.63 12.01
N ALA A 33 4.29 -17.28 12.41
CA ALA A 33 5.41 -16.64 13.11
C ALA A 33 6.10 -15.53 12.31
N MET A 34 6.02 -15.56 10.97
CA MET A 34 6.56 -14.51 10.11
C MET A 34 5.54 -13.41 9.75
N LEU A 35 4.23 -13.64 9.87
CA LEU A 35 3.22 -12.62 9.56
C LEU A 35 3.19 -11.49 10.61
N GLY A 36 3.53 -11.79 11.86
CA GLY A 36 3.60 -10.80 12.94
C GLY A 36 4.88 -9.94 12.96
N ARG A 37 5.87 -10.21 12.10
CA ARG A 37 7.17 -9.51 12.07
C ARG A 37 7.50 -9.05 10.64
N PRO A 38 6.98 -7.89 10.20
CA PRO A 38 7.14 -7.43 8.81
C PRO A 38 8.62 -7.27 8.42
N ASP A 39 9.49 -6.87 9.35
CA ASP A 39 10.92 -6.69 9.09
C ASP A 39 11.64 -8.02 8.86
N ALA A 40 11.28 -9.06 9.61
CA ALA A 40 11.87 -10.39 9.45
C ALA A 40 11.49 -10.99 8.09
N MET A 41 10.25 -10.77 7.65
CA MET A 41 9.79 -11.23 6.35
C MET A 41 10.42 -10.43 5.20
N ARG A 42 10.65 -9.11 5.35
CA ARG A 42 11.42 -8.32 4.37
C ARG A 42 12.85 -8.81 4.24
N ALA A 43 13.56 -9.01 5.36
CA ALA A 43 14.93 -9.54 5.35
C ALA A 43 14.99 -10.93 4.69
N TYR A 44 13.96 -11.76 4.92
CA TYR A 44 13.84 -13.05 4.26
C TYR A 44 13.65 -12.92 2.75
N ILE A 45 12.73 -12.07 2.28
CA ILE A 45 12.51 -11.81 0.86
C ILE A 45 13.80 -11.30 0.19
N GLU A 46 14.47 -10.32 0.80
CA GLU A 46 15.74 -9.78 0.30
C GLU A 46 16.82 -10.85 0.19
N SER A 47 16.94 -11.73 1.20
CA SER A 47 17.93 -12.81 1.16
C SER A 47 17.67 -13.79 0.01
N TRP A 48 16.40 -14.09 -0.28
CA TRP A 48 16.01 -14.94 -1.41
C TRP A 48 16.21 -14.26 -2.76
N GLN A 49 15.90 -12.97 -2.86
CA GLN A 49 16.16 -12.19 -4.07
C GLN A 49 17.67 -12.16 -4.36
N ARG A 50 18.51 -11.86 -3.36
CA ARG A 50 19.97 -11.90 -3.49
C ARG A 50 20.49 -13.26 -3.94
N TRP A 51 19.96 -14.35 -3.37
CA TRP A 51 20.32 -15.70 -3.79
C TRP A 51 19.89 -15.96 -5.24
N PHE A 52 18.68 -15.56 -5.62
CA PHE A 52 18.15 -15.74 -6.98
C PHE A 52 18.95 -14.95 -8.01
N ASP A 53 19.29 -13.69 -7.70
CA ASP A 53 20.10 -12.83 -8.57
C ASP A 53 21.54 -13.36 -8.73
N ALA A 54 22.04 -14.10 -7.75
CA ALA A 54 23.35 -14.76 -7.81
C ALA A 54 23.32 -16.10 -8.57
N LEU A 55 22.15 -16.69 -8.85
CA LEU A 55 22.03 -17.99 -9.52
C LEU A 55 22.69 -18.04 -10.90
N PRO A 56 22.52 -17.06 -11.80
CA PRO A 56 23.13 -17.13 -13.14
C PRO A 56 24.66 -17.24 -13.08
N ALA A 57 25.29 -16.55 -12.12
CA ALA A 57 26.73 -16.61 -11.91
C ALA A 57 27.15 -17.96 -11.30
N ALA A 58 26.39 -18.46 -10.31
CA ALA A 58 26.66 -19.75 -9.68
C ALA A 58 26.50 -20.93 -10.66
N VAL A 59 25.48 -20.90 -11.53
CA VAL A 59 25.25 -21.93 -12.55
C VAL A 59 26.35 -21.90 -13.62
N ARG A 60 26.82 -20.72 -14.05
CA ARG A 60 27.98 -20.60 -14.95
C ARG A 60 29.26 -21.15 -14.32
N GLY A 61 29.49 -20.89 -13.03
CA GLY A 61 30.65 -21.42 -12.31
C GLY A 61 30.59 -22.94 -12.06
N ALA A 62 29.38 -23.51 -11.99
CA ALA A 62 29.16 -24.96 -11.86
C ALA A 62 29.03 -25.69 -13.20
N ALA A 63 28.83 -24.97 -14.30
CA ALA A 63 28.82 -25.53 -15.64
C ALA A 63 30.24 -25.97 -16.00
N GLY A 64 30.46 -27.30 -16.01
CA GLY A 64 31.71 -27.89 -16.48
C GLY A 64 31.95 -27.60 -17.96
N ALA A 65 33.18 -27.86 -18.43
CA ALA A 65 33.73 -27.54 -19.75
C ALA A 65 32.99 -28.10 -20.99
N GLY A 66 31.77 -28.63 -20.86
CA GLY A 66 30.93 -29.14 -21.95
C GLY A 66 29.49 -28.61 -21.97
N VAL A 67 29.15 -27.62 -21.14
CA VAL A 67 27.82 -26.97 -21.15
C VAL A 67 27.96 -25.55 -21.70
N GLU A 68 27.70 -25.37 -22.99
CA GLU A 68 27.63 -24.05 -23.61
C GLU A 68 26.33 -23.36 -23.19
N LEU A 69 26.44 -22.41 -22.26
CA LEU A 69 25.31 -21.57 -21.88
C LEU A 69 25.10 -20.49 -22.97
N PRO A 70 23.87 -20.28 -23.45
CA PRO A 70 23.59 -19.24 -24.44
C PRO A 70 23.98 -17.85 -23.91
N PRO A 71 24.36 -16.91 -24.79
CA PRO A 71 24.77 -15.57 -24.41
C PRO A 71 23.70 -14.89 -23.53
N GLU A 72 24.15 -14.07 -22.59
CA GLU A 72 23.35 -13.52 -21.47
C GLU A 72 22.04 -12.82 -21.87
N ARG A 73 21.93 -12.36 -23.13
CA ARG A 73 20.70 -11.78 -23.69
C ARG A 73 19.55 -12.78 -23.84
N ASP A 74 19.84 -14.06 -24.09
CA ASP A 74 18.83 -15.09 -24.41
C ASP A 74 18.77 -16.23 -23.38
N SER A 75 19.52 -16.11 -22.28
CA SER A 75 19.48 -17.11 -21.21
C SER A 75 18.12 -17.14 -20.51
N VAL A 76 17.51 -18.33 -20.47
CA VAL A 76 16.29 -18.65 -19.72
C VAL A 76 16.41 -18.26 -18.24
N LEU A 77 17.63 -18.25 -17.70
CA LEU A 77 17.94 -17.88 -16.32
C LEU A 77 17.73 -16.39 -16.04
N ARG A 78 17.88 -15.49 -17.03
CA ARG A 78 17.70 -14.05 -16.85
C ARG A 78 16.23 -13.61 -16.94
N ARG A 79 15.39 -14.39 -17.62
CA ARG A 79 13.95 -14.10 -17.78
C ARG A 79 13.08 -14.71 -16.68
N GLY A 80 13.66 -15.52 -15.79
CA GLY A 80 12.94 -16.12 -14.67
C GLY A 80 12.61 -15.11 -13.57
N TRP A 81 11.51 -15.33 -12.85
CA TRP A 81 11.14 -14.57 -11.67
C TRP A 81 10.76 -15.49 -10.50
N PRO A 82 11.18 -15.19 -9.26
CA PRO A 82 10.75 -15.94 -8.09
C PRO A 82 9.30 -15.59 -7.74
N THR A 83 8.49 -16.61 -7.39
CA THR A 83 7.11 -16.42 -6.94
C THR A 83 6.89 -17.11 -5.60
N CYS A 84 6.17 -16.44 -4.70
CA CYS A 84 5.74 -17.02 -3.43
C CYS A 84 4.42 -16.36 -3.00
N ARG A 85 3.42 -17.17 -2.63
CA ARG A 85 2.10 -16.68 -2.20
C ARG A 85 2.18 -15.73 -1.00
N SER A 86 3.15 -15.93 -0.10
CA SER A 86 3.35 -15.06 1.06
C SER A 86 4.01 -13.73 0.72
N TRP A 87 4.68 -13.62 -0.44
CA TRP A 87 5.36 -12.39 -0.86
C TRP A 87 4.39 -11.36 -1.44
N GLU A 88 3.18 -11.77 -1.84
CA GLU A 88 2.18 -10.89 -2.44
C GLU A 88 1.56 -9.91 -1.42
N MET A 89 1.48 -10.31 -0.14
CA MET A 89 0.76 -9.54 0.88
C MET A 89 1.55 -8.32 1.40
N LEU A 90 2.86 -8.46 1.59
CA LEU A 90 3.74 -7.42 2.13
C LEU A 90 3.85 -6.13 1.29
N PRO A 91 4.17 -6.20 -0.02
CA PRO A 91 4.24 -5.01 -0.87
C PRO A 91 2.86 -4.36 -0.98
N THR A 92 1.80 -5.17 -1.05
CA THR A 92 0.41 -4.71 -1.04
C THR A 92 0.12 -3.87 0.22
N LEU A 93 0.39 -4.40 1.41
CA LEU A 93 0.22 -3.67 2.67
C LEU A 93 1.05 -2.38 2.71
N HIS A 94 2.28 -2.42 2.20
CA HIS A 94 3.15 -1.24 2.16
C HIS A 94 2.57 -0.12 1.28
N VAL A 95 2.07 -0.46 0.10
CA VAL A 95 1.42 0.51 -0.81
C VAL A 95 0.17 1.11 -0.16
N PHE A 96 -0.61 0.30 0.56
CA PHE A 96 -1.79 0.79 1.28
C PHE A 96 -1.45 1.76 2.41
N LEU A 97 -0.48 1.43 3.27
CA LEU A 97 -0.02 2.32 4.33
C LEU A 97 0.58 3.61 3.77
N GLN A 98 1.31 3.52 2.65
CA GLN A 98 1.78 4.71 1.94
C GLN A 98 0.61 5.57 1.44
N GLY A 99 -0.47 4.95 0.97
CA GLY A 99 -1.71 5.61 0.56
C GLY A 99 -2.36 6.39 1.72
N VAL A 100 -2.55 5.74 2.87
CA VAL A 100 -3.09 6.41 4.08
C VAL A 100 -2.20 7.56 4.52
N ARG A 101 -0.88 7.36 4.56
CA ARG A 101 0.08 8.41 4.90
C ARG A 101 -0.02 9.61 3.94
N ARG A 102 -0.09 9.34 2.63
CA ARG A 102 -0.25 10.39 1.61
C ARG A 102 -1.58 11.11 1.76
N ALA A 103 -2.68 10.39 1.99
CA ALA A 103 -4.00 10.97 2.21
C ALA A 103 -3.97 11.92 3.42
N VAL A 104 -3.47 11.47 4.58
CA VAL A 104 -3.36 12.30 5.78
C VAL A 104 -2.54 13.58 5.55
N MET A 105 -1.50 13.53 4.72
CA MET A 105 -0.68 14.71 4.40
C MET A 105 -1.35 15.66 3.39
N TYR A 106 -1.98 15.13 2.35
CA TYR A 106 -2.56 15.94 1.27
C TYR A 106 -3.96 16.47 1.60
N THR A 107 -4.74 15.76 2.42
CA THR A 107 -6.12 16.14 2.77
C THR A 107 -6.21 17.53 3.43
N PRO A 108 -5.39 17.90 4.43
CA PRO A 108 -5.42 19.24 5.01
C PRO A 108 -5.03 20.33 4.01
N ALA A 109 -4.04 20.05 3.15
CA ALA A 109 -3.57 20.99 2.12
C ALA A 109 -4.66 21.26 1.07
N PHE A 110 -5.33 20.20 0.58
CA PHE A 110 -6.44 20.33 -0.35
C PHE A 110 -7.64 21.05 0.28
N CYS A 111 -7.95 20.74 1.54
CA CYS A 111 -9.02 21.40 2.27
C CYS A 111 -8.76 22.90 2.45
N MET A 112 -7.52 23.27 2.84
CA MET A 112 -7.08 24.67 2.94
C MET A 112 -7.28 25.41 1.62
N LEU A 113 -6.85 24.82 0.50
CA LEU A 113 -6.98 25.41 -0.83
C LEU A 113 -8.45 25.60 -1.23
N ALA A 114 -9.28 24.57 -1.05
CA ALA A 114 -10.70 24.62 -1.38
C ALA A 114 -11.41 25.73 -0.59
N ILE A 115 -11.17 25.82 0.72
CA ILE A 115 -11.82 26.83 1.56
C ILE A 115 -11.32 28.24 1.25
N LEU A 116 -10.03 28.40 0.95
CA LEU A 116 -9.47 29.68 0.53
C LEU A 116 -10.17 30.20 -0.74
N LEU A 117 -10.40 29.31 -1.72
CA LEU A 117 -11.07 29.64 -2.97
C LEU A 117 -12.54 30.04 -2.77
N PHE A 118 -13.30 29.27 -1.98
CA PHE A 118 -14.74 29.49 -1.86
C PHE A 118 -15.12 30.51 -0.78
N VAL A 119 -14.45 30.47 0.37
CA VAL A 119 -14.89 31.19 1.58
C VAL A 119 -14.21 32.57 1.68
N ARG A 120 -13.00 32.77 1.15
CA ARG A 120 -12.26 34.06 1.21
C ARG A 120 -12.28 34.72 2.61
N ASN A 121 -12.42 33.94 3.68
CA ASN A 121 -12.40 34.39 5.07
C ASN A 121 -11.42 33.52 5.85
N LEU A 122 -10.34 34.14 6.32
CA LEU A 122 -9.23 33.45 6.99
C LEU A 122 -9.65 32.80 8.31
N VAL A 123 -10.58 33.39 9.05
CA VAL A 123 -11.02 32.85 10.36
C VAL A 123 -11.73 31.52 10.21
N ILE A 124 -12.63 31.41 9.22
CA ILE A 124 -13.35 30.17 8.92
C ILE A 124 -12.39 29.12 8.35
N CYS A 125 -11.39 29.55 7.58
CA CYS A 125 -10.34 28.69 7.04
C CYS A 125 -9.53 28.02 8.15
N TYR A 126 -9.03 28.77 9.12
CA TYR A 126 -8.31 28.21 10.27
C TYR A 126 -9.21 27.31 11.13
N ALA A 127 -10.46 27.72 11.40
CA ALA A 127 -11.39 26.90 12.18
C ALA A 127 -11.65 25.52 11.53
N THR A 128 -11.80 25.50 10.20
CA THR A 128 -12.03 24.25 9.46
C THR A 128 -10.76 23.40 9.37
N LEU A 129 -9.58 24.03 9.24
CA LEU A 129 -8.30 23.32 9.26
C LEU A 129 -8.12 22.59 10.60
N TYR A 130 -8.36 23.26 11.74
CA TYR A 130 -8.29 22.62 13.06
C TYR A 130 -9.31 21.49 13.19
N ALA A 131 -10.52 21.64 12.66
CA ALA A 131 -11.52 20.57 12.66
C ALA A 131 -11.06 19.34 11.88
N VAL A 132 -10.46 19.51 10.69
CA VAL A 132 -9.93 18.41 9.88
C VAL A 132 -8.77 17.70 10.59
N VAL A 133 -7.81 18.46 11.13
CA VAL A 133 -6.66 17.89 11.86
C VAL A 133 -7.13 17.13 13.11
N GLY A 134 -8.05 17.72 13.87
CA GLY A 134 -8.63 17.10 15.05
C GLY A 134 -9.36 15.80 14.71
N MET A 135 -10.13 15.79 13.62
CA MET A 135 -10.83 14.59 13.15
C MET A 135 -9.85 13.47 12.78
N VAL A 136 -8.80 13.76 12.02
CA VAL A 136 -7.78 12.77 11.66
C VAL A 136 -7.08 12.22 12.91
N ALA A 137 -6.76 13.09 13.87
CA ALA A 137 -6.16 12.68 15.15
C ALA A 137 -7.08 11.75 15.96
N VAL A 138 -8.38 12.05 16.02
CA VAL A 138 -9.38 11.21 16.71
C VAL A 138 -9.51 9.84 16.02
N ILE A 139 -9.54 9.78 14.69
CA ILE A 139 -9.62 8.51 13.96
C ILE A 139 -8.36 7.67 14.21
N MET A 140 -7.17 8.26 14.09
CA MET A 140 -5.91 7.55 14.36
C MET A 140 -5.80 7.09 15.82
N GLY A 141 -6.22 7.94 16.77
CA GLY A 141 -6.26 7.59 18.19
C GLY A 141 -7.24 6.47 18.49
N ALA A 142 -8.43 6.49 17.88
CA ALA A 142 -9.43 5.44 18.03
C ALA A 142 -8.89 4.08 17.53
N LEU A 143 -8.22 4.05 16.37
CA LEU A 143 -7.61 2.83 15.86
C LEU A 143 -6.58 2.24 16.83
N GLN A 144 -5.76 3.10 17.43
CA GLN A 144 -4.77 2.70 18.42
C GLN A 144 -5.42 2.16 19.70
N LEU A 145 -6.51 2.78 20.16
CA LEU A 145 -7.23 2.37 21.37
C LEU A 145 -8.00 1.05 21.19
N LEU A 146 -8.61 0.84 20.02
CA LEU A 146 -9.32 -0.41 19.72
C LEU A 146 -8.36 -1.56 19.37
N GLY A 147 -7.07 -1.29 19.18
CA GLY A 147 -6.07 -2.30 18.83
C GLY A 147 -6.36 -2.97 17.47
N VAL A 148 -7.07 -2.28 16.57
CA VAL A 148 -7.45 -2.84 15.27
C VAL A 148 -6.19 -2.93 14.41
N PRO A 149 -5.80 -4.14 13.96
CA PRO A 149 -4.65 -4.27 13.09
C PRO A 149 -4.94 -3.57 11.76
N LEU A 150 -4.02 -2.70 11.34
CA LEU A 150 -4.11 -2.01 10.06
C LEU A 150 -3.81 -3.01 8.93
N GLY A 151 -4.85 -3.66 8.44
CA GLY A 151 -4.79 -4.47 7.24
C GLY A 151 -4.99 -3.64 5.96
N PRO A 152 -4.92 -4.31 4.80
CA PRO A 152 -5.16 -3.68 3.50
C PRO A 152 -6.55 -3.04 3.38
N ILE A 153 -7.58 -3.73 3.87
CA ILE A 153 -8.99 -3.30 3.75
C ILE A 153 -9.25 -2.13 4.69
N GLU A 154 -8.79 -2.23 5.94
CA GLU A 154 -8.93 -1.20 6.96
C GLU A 154 -8.24 0.10 6.49
N SER A 155 -7.05 -0.01 5.92
CA SER A 155 -6.32 1.13 5.35
C SER A 155 -7.09 1.82 4.22
N LEU A 156 -7.71 1.04 3.31
CA LEU A 156 -8.54 1.57 2.24
C LEU A 156 -9.81 2.25 2.79
N THR A 157 -10.52 1.57 3.68
CA THR A 157 -11.74 2.09 4.31
C THR A 157 -11.44 3.39 5.07
N LEU A 158 -10.33 3.48 5.79
CA LEU A 158 -9.91 4.70 6.48
C LEU A 158 -9.62 5.86 5.52
N ALA A 159 -8.92 5.60 4.41
CA ALA A 159 -8.66 6.63 3.42
C ALA A 159 -9.96 7.19 2.82
N VAL A 160 -10.93 6.32 2.53
CA VAL A 160 -12.25 6.72 2.04
C VAL A 160 -13.03 7.50 3.11
N ILE A 161 -13.06 7.02 4.36
CA ILE A 161 -13.74 7.69 5.48
C ILE A 161 -13.18 9.10 5.67
N ILE A 162 -11.86 9.26 5.67
CA ILE A 162 -11.21 10.57 5.82
C ILE A 162 -11.63 11.50 4.67
N GLY A 163 -11.60 11.01 3.42
CA GLY A 163 -11.97 11.80 2.24
C GLY A 163 -13.42 12.29 2.29
N VAL A 164 -14.36 11.38 2.55
CA VAL A 164 -15.78 11.68 2.65
C VAL A 164 -16.05 12.66 3.79
N SER A 165 -15.39 12.50 4.93
CA SER A 165 -15.60 13.37 6.08
C SER A 165 -15.14 14.82 5.86
N VAL A 166 -14.02 15.01 5.16
CA VAL A 166 -13.54 16.34 4.82
C VAL A 166 -14.44 17.03 3.79
N ASP A 167 -14.98 16.28 2.84
CA ASP A 167 -16.01 16.79 1.91
C ASP A 167 -17.22 17.34 2.69
N TYR A 168 -17.73 16.58 3.67
CA TYR A 168 -18.81 17.05 4.53
C TYR A 168 -18.49 18.37 5.24
N LEU A 169 -17.28 18.52 5.79
CA LEU A 169 -16.83 19.74 6.47
C LEU A 169 -16.77 20.95 5.54
N VAL A 170 -16.21 20.78 4.33
CA VAL A 170 -16.09 21.88 3.35
C VAL A 170 -17.46 22.37 2.89
N HIS A 171 -18.37 21.46 2.56
CA HIS A 171 -19.74 21.82 2.19
C HIS A 171 -20.49 22.54 3.32
N LEU A 172 -20.30 22.10 4.56
CA LEU A 172 -20.90 22.76 5.73
C LEU A 172 -20.33 24.18 5.93
N ALA A 173 -19.02 24.34 5.80
CA ALA A 173 -18.37 25.64 5.90
C ALA A 173 -18.84 26.62 4.80
N PHE A 174 -19.05 26.11 3.58
CA PHE A 174 -19.60 26.90 2.48
C PHE A 174 -21.06 27.32 2.72
N ALA A 175 -21.92 26.39 3.13
CA ALA A 175 -23.32 26.68 3.48
C ALA A 175 -23.41 27.70 4.63
N TYR A 176 -22.57 27.55 5.65
CA TYR A 176 -22.46 28.48 6.77
C TYR A 176 -22.03 29.88 6.31
N LYS A 177 -21.14 30.00 5.34
CA LYS A 177 -20.78 31.32 4.80
C LYS A 177 -21.96 31.95 4.06
N ASN A 178 -22.61 31.18 3.17
CA ASN A 178 -23.63 31.69 2.25
C ASN A 178 -25.02 31.87 2.87
N SER A 179 -25.27 31.43 4.10
CA SER A 179 -26.55 31.69 4.75
C SER A 179 -26.73 33.19 5.00
N LEU A 180 -27.90 33.72 4.62
CA LEU A 180 -28.27 35.14 4.70
C LEU A 180 -28.58 35.64 6.13
N LEU A 181 -28.42 34.79 7.15
CA LEU A 181 -28.74 35.11 8.54
C LEU A 181 -27.53 35.78 9.21
N GLU A 182 -27.76 36.92 9.87
CA GLU A 182 -26.72 37.73 10.54
C GLU A 182 -26.24 37.10 11.84
N ASP A 183 -27.16 36.49 12.61
CA ASP A 183 -26.84 35.89 13.89
C ASP A 183 -26.14 34.54 13.75
N ARG A 184 -25.02 34.37 14.48
CA ARG A 184 -24.17 33.16 14.45
C ARG A 184 -24.95 31.87 14.74
N TYR A 185 -25.87 31.94 15.70
CA TYR A 185 -26.71 30.82 16.09
C TYR A 185 -27.66 30.40 14.96
N TYR A 186 -28.39 31.36 14.38
CA TYR A 186 -29.33 31.09 13.29
C TYR A 186 -28.63 30.66 12.00
N LYS A 187 -27.47 31.24 11.70
CA LYS A 187 -26.61 30.86 10.57
C LYS A 187 -26.13 29.40 10.66
N SER A 188 -25.71 28.94 11.84
CA SER A 188 -25.36 27.52 12.03
C SER A 188 -26.55 26.58 11.78
N ARG A 189 -27.73 26.90 12.33
CA ARG A 189 -28.95 26.10 12.13
C ARG A 189 -29.41 26.08 10.68
N ALA A 190 -29.33 27.20 9.98
CA ALA A 190 -29.69 27.26 8.56
C ALA A 190 -28.71 26.46 7.69
N ALA A 191 -27.42 26.46 8.00
CA ALA A 191 -26.44 25.63 7.29
C ALA A 191 -26.71 24.14 7.48
N PHE A 192 -27.15 23.70 8.66
CA PHE A 192 -27.58 22.33 8.90
C PHE A 192 -28.90 22.00 8.17
N LEU A 193 -29.90 22.88 8.24
CA LEU A 193 -31.22 22.66 7.64
C LEU A 193 -31.21 22.73 6.11
N ALA A 194 -30.34 23.53 5.50
CA ALA A 194 -30.23 23.63 4.05
C ALA A 194 -29.65 22.37 3.38
N ARG A 195 -29.23 21.38 4.18
CA ARG A 195 -28.60 20.14 3.72
C ARG A 195 -29.44 18.89 4.00
N ALA A 196 -30.56 19.02 4.70
CA ALA A 196 -31.55 17.96 4.94
C ALA A 196 -32.62 17.98 3.84
#